data_AF-A0A9N9G5T0-F1
#
_entry.id   AF-A0A9N9G5T0-F1
#
_cell.length_a   1.000
_cell.length_b   1.000
_cell.length_c   1.000
_cell.angle_alpha   90.00
_cell.angle_beta   90.00
_cell.angle_gamma   90.00
#
_symmetry.space_group_name_H-M   'P 1'
#
loop_
_entity.id
_entity.type
_entity.pdbx_description
1 polymer ?
#
loop_
_entity_poly.entity_id
_entity_poly.type
_entity_poly.pdbx_seq_one_letter_code
_entity_poly.pdbx_strand_id
1 'polypeptide(L)'
;MFLTVPTVVNIIWAFIIIFDENKSKTFLDWFGQHGMVALIFTVLSGADIEALSILHSNMAGFEFFNAPFSTKGKNRIFRASCLAIFFKDIPQVIIQILYQQSVVRYDIIPLFALISSCLSLLINIIGRFFQIINICRHIYLDAPVAEQNFTSDELISHSIHVKDKKGKNKLTKISSKVVFKK
;
A
#
# COMPACT_ATOMS: atom_id res chain seq x y z
N MET A 1 34.06 9.09 -2.05
CA MET A 1 34.05 9.63 -0.66
C MET A 1 32.69 10.18 -0.26
N PHE A 2 32.09 11.12 -1.03
CA PHE A 2 30.79 11.72 -0.66
C PHE A 2 29.61 10.73 -0.54
N LEU A 3 29.59 9.66 -1.34
CA LEU A 3 28.53 8.63 -1.30
C LEU A 3 28.76 7.55 -0.25
N THR A 4 30.00 7.34 0.17
CA THR A 4 30.37 6.28 1.11
C THR A 4 29.82 6.55 2.51
N VAL A 5 29.83 7.82 2.95
CA VAL A 5 29.35 8.22 4.27
C VAL A 5 27.82 8.01 4.41
N PRO A 6 26.96 8.50 3.50
CA PRO A 6 25.52 8.23 3.54
C PRO A 6 25.18 6.73 3.51
N THR A 7 25.90 5.94 2.71
CA THR A 7 25.69 4.49 2.64
C THR A 7 25.96 3.82 3.99
N VAL A 8 27.10 4.13 4.64
CA VAL A 8 27.43 3.57 5.95
C VAL A 8 26.39 3.98 7.00
N VAL A 9 25.95 5.24 6.99
CA VAL A 9 24.91 5.74 7.91
C VAL A 9 23.59 5.01 7.71
N ASN A 10 23.17 4.75 6.48
CA ASN A 10 21.96 4.00 6.17
C ASN A 10 22.04 2.54 6.67
N ILE A 11 23.18 1.87 6.51
CA ILE A 11 23.38 0.50 7.04
C ILE A 11 23.29 0.49 8.57
N ILE A 12 23.91 1.47 9.24
CA ILE A 12 23.87 1.58 10.70
C ILE A 12 22.41 1.78 11.17
N TRP A 13 21.67 2.68 10.52
CA TRP A 13 20.26 2.89 10.82
C TRP A 13 19.41 1.65 10.59
N ALA A 14 19.62 0.96 9.47
CA ALA A 14 18.95 -0.30 9.15
C ALA A 14 19.18 -1.35 10.24
N PHE A 15 20.44 -1.50 10.66
CA PHE A 15 20.83 -2.44 11.70
C PHE A 15 20.19 -2.11 13.05
N ILE A 16 20.14 -0.83 13.42
CA ILE A 16 19.46 -0.37 14.64
C ILE A 16 17.95 -0.67 14.57
N ILE A 17 17.31 -0.46 13.43
CA ILE A 17 15.88 -0.76 13.25
C ILE A 17 15.62 -2.26 13.43
N ILE A 18 16.38 -3.12 12.75
CA ILE A 18 16.25 -4.58 12.87
C ILE A 18 16.53 -5.05 14.31
N PHE A 19 17.54 -4.49 14.96
CA PHE A 19 17.86 -4.83 16.35
C PHE A 19 16.74 -4.41 17.32
N ASP A 20 16.11 -3.26 17.10
CA ASP A 20 14.99 -2.81 17.93
C ASP A 20 13.73 -3.66 17.70
N GLU A 21 13.47 -4.10 16.46
CA GLU A 21 12.35 -4.99 16.13
C GLU A 21 12.55 -6.40 16.68
N ASN A 22 13.78 -6.91 16.70
CA ASN A 22 14.17 -8.20 17.31
C ASN A 22 13.89 -8.28 18.82
N LYS A 23 13.60 -7.17 19.51
CA LYS A 23 13.15 -7.20 20.91
C LYS A 23 11.73 -7.75 21.06
N SER A 24 10.92 -7.71 19.99
CA SER A 24 9.59 -8.27 19.99
C SER A 24 9.65 -9.78 19.72
N LYS A 25 8.88 -10.57 20.49
CA LYS A 25 8.89 -12.04 20.35
C LYS A 25 8.44 -12.48 18.95
N THR A 26 7.44 -11.80 18.37
CA THR A 26 6.89 -12.13 17.05
C THR A 26 7.90 -11.90 15.94
N PHE A 27 8.63 -10.78 15.97
CA PHE A 27 9.66 -10.51 14.97
C PHE A 27 10.88 -11.41 15.16
N LEU A 28 11.27 -11.69 16.40
CA LEU A 28 12.37 -12.61 16.69
C LEU A 28 12.10 -14.02 16.13
N ASP A 29 10.88 -14.54 16.27
CA ASP A 29 10.49 -15.84 15.74
C ASP A 29 10.56 -15.86 14.20
N TRP A 30 10.01 -14.83 13.55
CA TRP A 30 10.13 -14.65 12.10
C TRP A 30 11.60 -14.50 11.65
N PHE A 31 12.43 -13.76 12.39
CA PHE A 31 13.84 -13.57 12.11
C PHE A 31 14.64 -14.87 12.29
N GLY A 32 14.24 -15.75 13.20
CA GLY A 32 14.81 -17.09 13.35
C GLY A 32 14.60 -17.96 12.11
N GLN A 33 13.44 -17.83 11.46
CA GLN A 33 13.07 -18.62 10.28
C GLN A 33 13.60 -18.00 8.97
N HIS A 34 13.63 -16.67 8.86
CA HIS A 34 13.94 -15.94 7.62
C HIS A 34 15.09 -14.93 7.76
N GLY A 35 15.95 -15.08 8.77
CA GLY A 35 17.00 -14.12 9.12
C GLY A 35 17.98 -13.80 7.99
N MET A 36 18.26 -14.75 7.10
CA MET A 36 19.12 -14.51 5.93
C MET A 36 18.52 -13.47 4.99
N VAL A 37 17.20 -13.48 4.77
CA VAL A 37 16.50 -12.48 3.97
C VAL A 37 16.59 -11.12 4.68
N ALA A 38 16.34 -11.08 5.99
CA ALA A 38 16.46 -9.85 6.78
C ALA A 38 17.88 -9.23 6.70
N LEU A 39 18.93 -10.05 6.76
CA LEU A 39 20.32 -9.60 6.64
C LEU A 39 20.64 -9.05 5.25
N ILE A 40 20.19 -9.72 4.18
CA ILE A 40 20.36 -9.25 2.80
C ILE A 40 19.70 -7.87 2.64
N PHE A 41 18.48 -7.71 3.12
CA PHE A 41 17.76 -6.44 3.05
C PHE A 41 18.36 -5.36 3.95
N THR A 42 18.97 -5.73 5.08
CA THR A 42 19.73 -4.79 5.93
C THR A 42 20.95 -4.24 5.21
N VAL A 43 21.68 -5.07 4.47
CA VAL A 43 22.82 -4.63 3.65
C VAL A 43 22.35 -3.82 2.45
N LEU A 44 21.30 -4.28 1.76
CA LEU A 44 20.69 -3.57 0.62
C LEU A 44 20.18 -2.19 1.03
N SER A 45 19.75 -2.04 2.28
CA SER A 45 19.36 -0.77 2.85
C SER A 45 20.48 0.27 2.92
N GLY A 46 21.74 -0.11 2.77
CA GLY A 46 22.82 0.85 2.57
C GLY A 46 22.64 1.70 1.31
N ALA A 47 22.13 1.11 0.23
CA ALA A 47 21.81 1.85 -0.99
C ALA A 47 20.55 2.72 -0.79
N ASP A 48 19.50 2.11 -0.23
CA ASP A 48 18.24 2.76 0.08
C ASP A 48 17.56 2.12 1.30
N ILE A 49 17.41 2.89 2.38
CA ILE A 49 16.80 2.43 3.63
C ILE A 49 15.36 1.93 3.43
N GLU A 50 14.67 2.38 2.37
CA GLU A 50 13.34 1.92 2.01
C GLU A 50 13.30 0.44 1.59
N ALA A 51 14.45 -0.18 1.26
CA ALA A 51 14.53 -1.61 0.99
C ALA A 51 14.01 -2.47 2.17
N LEU A 52 14.17 -2.04 3.43
CA LEU A 52 13.59 -2.71 4.60
C LEU A 52 12.06 -2.78 4.55
N SER A 53 11.39 -1.89 3.80
CA SER A 53 9.94 -1.92 3.66
C SER A 53 9.45 -3.17 2.92
N ILE A 54 10.29 -3.74 2.04
CA ILE A 54 10.00 -4.96 1.29
C ILE A 54 9.84 -6.16 2.22
N LEU A 55 10.54 -6.16 3.36
CA LEU A 55 10.40 -7.23 4.35
C LEU A 55 9.00 -7.31 4.96
N HIS A 56 8.23 -6.23 4.99
CA HIS A 56 6.87 -6.21 5.58
C HIS A 56 5.76 -5.93 4.57
N SER A 57 6.06 -5.95 3.28
CA SER A 57 5.11 -5.62 2.21
C SER A 57 4.25 -6.80 1.76
N ASN A 58 4.52 -8.00 2.29
CA ASN A 58 3.97 -9.27 1.85
C ASN A 58 4.14 -9.49 0.34
N MET A 59 5.34 -9.17 -0.18
CA MET A 59 5.62 -9.22 -1.60
C MET A 59 5.41 -10.63 -2.15
N ALA A 60 4.58 -10.73 -3.19
CA ALA A 60 4.17 -11.98 -3.85
C ALA A 60 3.55 -13.04 -2.91
N GLY A 61 3.09 -12.65 -1.71
CA GLY A 61 2.49 -13.57 -0.73
C GLY A 61 3.50 -14.49 -0.04
N PHE A 62 4.80 -14.21 -0.17
CA PHE A 62 5.84 -15.00 0.47
C PHE A 62 5.97 -14.67 1.95
N GLU A 63 6.06 -15.71 2.80
CA GLU A 63 6.18 -15.58 4.26
C GLU A 63 7.45 -14.83 4.69
N PHE A 64 8.53 -14.94 3.89
CA PHE A 64 9.77 -14.18 4.09
C PHE A 64 9.68 -12.69 3.73
N PHE A 65 8.58 -12.23 3.13
CA PHE A 65 8.27 -10.81 2.95
C PHE A 65 7.09 -10.36 3.81
N ASN A 66 6.66 -11.19 4.77
CA ASN A 66 5.60 -10.89 5.71
C ASN A 66 6.15 -10.68 7.13
N ALA A 67 7.26 -9.94 7.25
CA ALA A 67 7.89 -9.64 8.53
C ALA A 67 6.95 -8.82 9.42
N PRO A 68 6.74 -9.22 10.68
CA PRO A 68 5.80 -8.58 11.59
C PRO A 68 6.43 -7.32 12.22
N PHE A 69 6.77 -6.33 11.40
CA PHE A 69 7.29 -5.05 11.87
C PHE A 69 6.26 -4.32 12.73
N SER A 70 6.72 -3.78 13.86
CA SER A 70 5.91 -2.90 14.69
C SER A 70 5.54 -1.61 13.95
N THR A 71 4.43 -0.98 14.34
CA THR A 71 4.02 0.33 13.81
C THR A 71 5.12 1.39 14.00
N LYS A 72 5.89 1.29 15.09
CA LYS A 72 7.03 2.17 15.36
C LYS A 72 8.18 1.93 14.37
N GLY A 73 8.49 0.67 14.05
CA GLY A 73 9.49 0.29 13.05
C GLY A 73 9.14 0.79 11.67
N LYS A 74 7.89 0.58 11.23
CA LYS A 74 7.39 1.09 9.93
C LYS A 74 7.53 2.61 9.83
N ASN A 75 7.13 3.33 10.87
CA ASN A 75 7.27 4.80 10.90
C ASN A 75 8.74 5.24 10.92
N ARG A 76 9.65 4.50 11.57
CA ARG A 76 11.09 4.79 11.54
C ARG A 76 11.68 4.59 10.15
N ILE A 77 11.32 3.50 9.45
CA ILE A 77 11.76 3.25 8.07
C ILE A 77 11.29 4.39 7.17
N PHE A 78 10.01 4.77 7.27
CA PHE A 78 9.46 5.87 6.47
C PHE A 78 10.19 7.21 6.74
N ARG A 79 10.38 7.56 8.02
CA ARG A 79 11.10 8.78 8.39
C ARG A 79 12.56 8.75 7.93
N ALA A 80 13.22 7.61 8.04
CA ALA A 80 14.59 7.44 7.57
C ALA A 80 14.68 7.57 6.04
N SER A 81 13.73 7.00 5.29
CA SER A 81 13.65 7.18 3.83
C SER A 81 13.49 8.65 3.46
N CYS A 82 12.56 9.36 4.11
CA CYS A 82 12.42 10.80 3.90
C CYS A 82 13.72 11.57 4.19
N LEU A 83 14.41 11.28 5.30
CA LEU A 83 15.68 11.93 5.62
C LEU A 83 16.78 11.60 4.60
N ALA A 84 16.84 10.36 4.12
CA ALA A 84 17.80 9.95 3.10
C ALA A 84 17.63 10.77 1.81
N ILE A 85 16.40 11.04 1.37
CA ILE A 85 16.13 11.87 0.19
C ILE A 85 16.72 13.29 0.37
N PHE A 86 16.52 13.89 1.54
CA PHE A 86 17.01 15.26 1.80
C PHE A 86 18.53 15.37 1.90
N PHE A 87 19.20 14.38 2.50
CA PHE A 87 20.65 14.47 2.80
C PHE A 87 21.55 13.70 1.83
N LYS A 88 21.02 12.71 1.12
CA LYS A 88 21.76 11.92 0.12
C LYS A 88 21.35 12.34 -1.28
N ASP A 89 20.06 12.18 -1.62
CA ASP A 89 19.63 12.24 -3.02
C ASP A 89 19.62 13.67 -3.56
N ILE A 90 19.08 14.64 -2.81
CA ILE A 90 19.08 16.05 -3.23
C ILE A 90 20.53 16.60 -3.39
N PRO A 91 21.44 16.47 -2.40
CA PRO A 91 22.80 16.97 -2.56
C PRO A 91 23.56 16.26 -3.69
N GLN A 92 23.34 14.95 -3.87
CA GLN A 92 23.95 14.18 -4.96
C GLN A 92 23.50 14.72 -6.32
N VAL A 93 22.20 14.95 -6.52
CA VAL A 93 21.67 15.52 -7.77
C VAL A 93 22.22 16.92 -8.03
N ILE A 94 22.29 17.78 -7.01
CA ILE A 94 22.85 19.13 -7.14
C ILE A 94 24.32 19.08 -7.58
N ILE A 95 25.15 18.27 -6.92
CA ILE A 95 26.56 18.10 -7.28
C ILE A 95 26.68 17.58 -8.72
N GLN A 96 25.82 16.65 -9.12
CA GLN A 96 25.83 16.07 -10.46
C GLN A 96 25.50 17.09 -11.55
N ILE A 97 24.50 17.95 -11.33
CA ILE A 97 24.14 19.04 -12.24
C ILE A 97 25.28 20.04 -12.36
N LEU A 98 25.87 20.46 -11.23
CA LEU A 98 27.00 21.40 -11.21
C LEU A 98 28.22 20.83 -11.94
N TYR A 99 28.51 19.53 -11.77
CA TYR A 99 29.59 18.85 -12.48
C TYR A 99 29.33 18.86 -13.99
N GLN A 100 28.13 18.45 -14.43
CA GLN A 100 27.79 18.38 -15.86
C GLN A 100 27.79 19.75 -16.55
N GLN A 101 27.46 20.83 -15.83
CA GLN A 101 27.57 22.19 -16.36
C GLN A 101 29.02 22.72 -16.39
N SER A 102 29.87 22.23 -15.48
CA SER A 102 31.25 22.71 -15.35
C SER A 102 32.25 21.95 -16.21
N VAL A 103 31.95 20.71 -16.64
CA VAL A 103 32.92 19.85 -17.35
C VAL A 103 32.63 19.82 -18.85
N VAL A 104 33.62 20.24 -19.65
CA VAL A 104 33.55 20.27 -21.14
C VAL A 104 33.62 18.86 -21.77
N ARG A 105 33.98 17.83 -20.98
CA ARG A 105 33.97 16.41 -21.37
C ARG A 105 33.02 15.60 -20.49
N TYR A 106 32.08 14.90 -21.12
CA TYR A 106 31.08 14.09 -20.44
C TYR A 106 31.68 12.77 -19.93
N ASP A 107 31.68 12.57 -18.61
CA ASP A 107 32.01 11.28 -18.00
C ASP A 107 30.78 10.35 -17.95
N ILE A 108 31.04 9.06 -18.14
CA ILE A 108 30.01 8.00 -18.18
C ILE A 108 29.39 7.76 -16.79
N ILE A 109 30.15 8.00 -15.71
CA ILE A 109 29.73 7.71 -14.33
C ILE A 109 28.56 8.59 -13.87
N PRO A 110 28.57 9.93 -14.05
CA PRO A 110 27.40 10.79 -13.85
C PRO A 110 26.19 10.39 -14.70
N LEU A 111 26.40 9.86 -15.90
CA LEU A 111 25.29 9.46 -16.77
C LEU A 111 24.53 8.27 -16.21
N PHE A 112 25.25 7.25 -15.73
CA PHE A 112 24.63 6.07 -15.09
C PHE A 112 23.93 6.42 -13.78
N ALA A 113 24.52 7.30 -12.96
CA ALA A 113 23.89 7.74 -11.72
C ALA A 113 22.58 8.53 -11.97
N LEU A 114 22.52 9.33 -13.04
CA LEU A 114 21.30 10.03 -13.44
C LEU A 114 20.21 9.03 -13.89
N ILE A 115 20.58 8.06 -14.74
CA ILE A 115 19.67 7.02 -15.22
C ILE A 115 19.13 6.19 -14.05
N SER A 116 19.98 5.80 -13.11
CA SER A 116 19.59 5.04 -11.91
C SER A 116 18.62 5.82 -11.02
N SER A 117 18.86 7.12 -10.84
CA SER A 117 17.95 7.99 -10.09
C SER A 117 16.58 8.14 -10.77
N CYS A 118 16.54 8.31 -12.09
CA CYS A 118 15.28 8.37 -12.84
C CYS A 118 14.50 7.06 -12.75
N LEU A 119 15.20 5.91 -12.84
CA LEU A 119 14.56 4.60 -12.74
C LEU A 119 13.97 4.36 -11.35
N SER A 120 14.68 4.76 -10.30
CA SER A 120 14.22 4.66 -8.90
C SER A 120 12.98 5.53 -8.66
N LEU A 121 12.96 6.75 -9.20
CA LEU A 121 11.80 7.64 -9.15
C LEU A 121 10.58 7.02 -9.83
N LEU A 122 10.76 6.41 -11.00
CA LEU A 122 9.69 5.75 -11.74
C LEU A 122 9.11 4.57 -10.97
N ILE A 123 9.96 3.72 -10.38
CA ILE A 123 9.53 2.59 -9.56
C ILE A 123 8.70 3.09 -8.37
N ASN A 124 9.13 4.17 -7.70
CA ASN A 124 8.40 4.75 -6.57
C ASN A 124 7.03 5.33 -6.97
N ILE A 125 6.96 6.00 -8.13
CA ILE A 125 5.69 6.52 -8.67
C ILE A 125 4.73 5.38 -8.99
N ILE A 126 5.20 4.33 -9.67
CA ILE A 126 4.39 3.16 -10.03
C ILE A 126 3.91 2.43 -8.78
N GLY A 127 4.77 2.24 -7.78
CA GLY A 127 4.42 1.62 -6.51
C GLY A 127 3.29 2.37 -5.78
N ARG A 128 3.36 3.70 -5.73
CA ARG A 128 2.28 4.54 -5.16
C ARG A 128 1.00 4.48 -5.97
N PHE A 129 1.09 4.48 -7.30
CA PHE A 129 -0.08 4.32 -8.17
C PHE A 129 -0.78 2.98 -7.92
N PHE A 130 -0.02 1.89 -7.81
CA PHE A 130 -0.57 0.57 -7.54
C PHE A 130 -1.24 0.49 -6.16
N GLN A 131 -0.65 1.13 -5.14
CA GLN A 131 -1.27 1.25 -3.82
C GLN A 131 -2.60 2.01 -3.88
N ILE A 132 -2.67 3.13 -4.60
CA ILE A 132 -3.90 3.92 -4.78
C ILE A 132 -4.97 3.08 -5.50
N ILE A 133 -4.60 2.40 -6.59
CA ILE A 133 -5.53 1.53 -7.34
C ILE A 133 -6.03 0.39 -6.46
N ASN A 134 -5.15 -0.23 -5.66
CA ASN A 134 -5.54 -1.32 -4.77
C ASN A 134 -6.48 -0.84 -3.65
N ILE A 135 -6.25 0.35 -3.10
CA ILE A 135 -7.14 0.98 -2.11
C ILE A 135 -8.50 1.30 -2.76
N CYS A 136 -8.53 1.92 -3.94
CA CYS A 136 -9.76 2.19 -4.68
C CYS A 136 -10.54 0.92 -4.99
N ARG A 137 -9.86 -0.16 -5.36
CA ARG A 137 -10.48 -1.46 -5.61
C ARG A 137 -11.12 -2.07 -4.35
N HIS A 138 -10.46 -1.93 -3.19
CA HIS A 138 -11.04 -2.38 -1.92
C HIS A 138 -12.26 -1.53 -1.52
N ILE A 139 -12.18 -0.20 -1.72
CA ILE A 139 -13.29 0.72 -1.48
C ILE A 139 -14.49 0.44 -2.41
N TYR A 140 -14.24 0.03 -3.66
CA TYR A 140 -15.29 -0.30 -4.62
C TYR A 140 -15.94 -1.67 -4.36
N LEU A 141 -15.18 -2.63 -3.82
CA LEU A 141 -15.70 -3.95 -3.42
C LEU A 141 -16.48 -3.93 -2.09
N ASP A 142 -16.19 -2.98 -1.21
CA ASP A 142 -16.91 -2.74 0.05
C ASP A 142 -18.04 -1.69 -0.07
N ALA A 143 -18.32 -1.19 -1.28
CA ALA A 143 -19.48 -0.33 -1.50
C ALA A 143 -20.76 -1.14 -1.24
N PRO A 144 -21.60 -0.76 -0.25
CA PRO A 144 -22.90 -1.39 -0.10
C PRO A 144 -23.70 -1.16 -1.38
N VAL A 145 -24.29 -2.24 -1.88
CA VAL A 145 -25.39 -2.20 -2.85
C VAL A 145 -26.52 -1.40 -2.21
N ALA A 146 -26.48 -0.08 -2.33
CA ALA A 146 -27.48 0.83 -1.79
C ALA A 146 -27.48 2.16 -2.54
N GLU A 147 -27.39 2.14 -3.87
CA GLU A 147 -27.93 3.25 -4.67
C GLU A 147 -28.35 2.78 -6.06
N GLN A 148 -29.30 1.84 -6.09
CA GLN A 148 -30.17 1.65 -7.26
C GLN A 148 -31.57 1.24 -6.80
N ASN A 149 -32.11 1.94 -5.80
CA ASN A 149 -33.54 1.94 -5.44
C ASN A 149 -34.01 3.37 -5.17
N PHE A 150 -33.52 4.32 -5.97
CA PHE A 150 -33.98 5.71 -5.95
C PHE A 150 -34.53 6.10 -7.32
N THR A 151 -35.34 5.24 -7.94
CA THR A 151 -36.25 5.57 -9.05
C THR A 151 -37.00 4.32 -9.52
N SER A 152 -37.96 3.83 -8.74
CA SER A 152 -38.98 2.89 -9.25
C SER A 152 -40.30 2.98 -8.47
N ASP A 153 -40.27 3.36 -7.20
CA ASP A 153 -41.49 3.46 -6.39
C ASP A 153 -42.30 4.76 -6.64
N GLU A 154 -41.68 5.82 -7.17
CA GLU A 154 -42.36 7.09 -7.50
C GLU A 154 -43.06 7.08 -8.88
N LEU A 155 -42.86 6.04 -9.70
CA LEU A 155 -43.54 5.92 -11.01
C LEU A 155 -44.76 4.99 -10.98
N ILE A 156 -44.93 4.18 -9.94
CA ILE A 156 -46.09 3.27 -9.81
C ILE A 156 -47.26 3.93 -9.06
N SER A 157 -47.00 4.93 -8.20
CA SER A 157 -48.06 5.65 -7.49
C SER A 157 -48.91 6.57 -8.39
N HIS A 158 -48.42 6.96 -9.58
CA HIS A 158 -49.09 7.96 -10.43
C HIS A 158 -49.84 7.36 -11.64
N SER A 159 -49.84 6.04 -11.82
CA SER A 159 -50.47 5.38 -12.98
C SER A 159 -51.74 4.59 -12.67
N ILE A 160 -52.14 4.42 -11.39
CA ILE A 160 -53.42 3.78 -11.03
C ILE A 160 -54.51 4.85 -10.81
N HIS A 161 -54.74 5.67 -11.83
CA HIS A 161 -56.00 6.41 -11.96
C HIS A 161 -56.32 6.58 -13.44
N VAL A 162 -56.95 5.55 -14.05
CA VAL A 162 -57.92 5.64 -15.16
C VAL A 162 -58.24 4.21 -15.65
N LYS A 163 -59.50 3.78 -15.44
CA LYS A 163 -60.33 2.79 -16.20
C LYS A 163 -59.74 1.39 -16.50
N ASP A 164 -60.46 0.27 -16.40
CA ASP A 164 -61.86 0.02 -16.74
C ASP A 164 -62.36 -1.34 -16.15
N LYS A 165 -63.65 -1.35 -15.82
CA LYS A 165 -64.65 -2.45 -15.90
C LYS A 165 -64.49 -3.83 -15.23
N LYS A 166 -65.56 -4.07 -14.45
CA LYS A 166 -66.51 -5.22 -14.45
C LYS A 166 -66.11 -6.50 -13.71
N GLY A 167 -67.01 -6.90 -12.80
CA GLY A 167 -67.39 -8.31 -12.67
C GLY A 167 -67.71 -8.77 -11.26
N LYS A 168 -69.01 -8.78 -10.93
CA LYS A 168 -69.64 -9.30 -9.71
C LYS A 168 -69.20 -10.74 -9.35
N ASN A 169 -69.15 -11.06 -8.04
CA ASN A 169 -70.01 -12.06 -7.35
C ASN A 169 -69.46 -12.37 -5.93
N LYS A 170 -70.23 -12.04 -4.88
CA LYS A 170 -70.98 -12.94 -3.96
C LYS A 170 -70.10 -13.90 -3.12
N LEU A 171 -69.96 -13.66 -1.80
CA LEU A 171 -70.85 -14.13 -0.72
C LEU A 171 -70.57 -15.58 -0.27
N THR A 172 -70.03 -15.76 0.94
CA THR A 172 -70.41 -16.72 2.02
C THR A 172 -69.22 -16.91 2.98
N LYS A 173 -69.32 -16.57 4.28
CA LYS A 173 -69.92 -17.29 5.43
C LYS A 173 -69.03 -18.43 5.98
N ILE A 174 -68.80 -18.38 7.31
CA ILE A 174 -68.65 -19.53 8.25
C ILE A 174 -67.29 -20.26 8.11
N SER A 175 -66.58 -20.75 9.12
CA SER A 175 -66.59 -20.73 10.59
C SER A 175 -65.46 -21.70 11.00
N SER A 176 -64.99 -21.56 12.24
CA SER A 176 -64.50 -22.65 13.10
C SER A 176 -63.02 -23.05 13.07
N LYS A 177 -62.49 -23.00 14.32
CA LYS A 177 -61.64 -23.98 15.00
C LYS A 177 -60.17 -24.06 14.56
N VAL A 178 -59.27 -23.56 15.39
CA VAL A 178 -58.63 -24.32 16.51
C VAL A 178 -57.88 -25.53 15.97
N VAL A 179 -56.56 -25.56 16.13
CA VAL A 179 -55.84 -26.58 16.90
C VAL A 179 -54.33 -26.22 16.91
N PHE A 180 -53.82 -26.11 18.13
CA PHE A 180 -52.41 -26.13 18.52
C PHE A 180 -51.67 -27.37 17.97
N LYS A 181 -50.38 -27.26 17.66
CA LYS A 181 -49.40 -28.16 18.27
C LYS A 181 -47.99 -27.57 18.29
N LYS A 182 -47.35 -27.96 19.38
CA LYS A 182 -46.06 -27.60 19.97
C LYS A 182 -44.86 -28.03 19.12
#